data_AF-A0A0G1XBC5-F1
#
_entry.id   AF-A0A0G1XBC5-F1
#
_cell.length_a   1.000
_cell.length_b   1.000
_cell.length_c   1.000
_cell.angle_alpha   90.00
_cell.angle_beta   90.00
_cell.angle_gamma   90.00
#
_symmetry.space_group_name_H-M   'P 1'
#
loop_
_entity.id
_entity.type
_entity.pdbx_description
1 polymer ?
#
loop_
_entity_poly.entity_id
_entity_poly.type
_entity_poly.pdbx_seq_one_letter_code
_entity_poly.pdbx_strand_id
1 'polypeptide(L)'
;MTSMQKNMLPYIVGALVLILVGYGLLRFMAQKSAENAQVVLDTAVGNQSDVPASSIEAGSYVVDVAASTMTWSGSKTLVENYVDAGTMQVKEGTIVVEGDTISQANFVFDMASIQATTMAKGGGLEVR
;
A
#
# COMPACT_ATOMS: atom_id res chain seq x y z
N MET A 1 2.49 -68.11 -1.09
CA MET A 1 3.46 -67.00 -0.98
C MET A 1 2.89 -65.94 -0.03
N THR A 2 2.92 -66.15 1.29
CA THR A 2 2.15 -65.30 2.23
C THR A 2 2.78 -65.23 3.64
N SER A 3 4.11 -65.28 3.77
CA SER A 3 4.77 -64.98 5.06
C SER A 3 5.79 -63.84 5.03
N MET A 4 6.19 -63.34 3.85
CA MET A 4 7.17 -62.24 3.76
C MET A 4 6.53 -60.83 3.73
N GLN A 5 5.26 -60.69 3.31
CA GLN A 5 4.56 -59.39 3.25
C GLN A 5 4.12 -58.84 4.62
N LYS A 6 3.91 -59.69 5.63
CA LYS A 6 3.36 -59.26 6.94
C LYS A 6 4.37 -58.47 7.80
N ASN A 7 5.67 -58.71 7.63
CA ASN A 7 6.71 -58.01 8.38
C ASN A 7 7.25 -56.77 7.65
N MET A 8 6.88 -56.55 6.38
CA MET A 8 7.25 -55.34 5.62
C MET A 8 6.28 -54.17 5.82
N LEU A 9 5.06 -54.45 6.29
CA LEU A 9 4.03 -53.44 6.55
C LEU A 9 4.45 -52.34 7.53
N PRO A 10 5.11 -52.61 8.69
CA PRO A 10 5.53 -51.53 9.60
C PRO A 10 6.63 -50.64 9.00
N TYR A 11 7.49 -51.18 8.12
CA TYR A 11 8.54 -50.39 7.45
C TYR A 11 7.96 -49.47 6.37
N ILE A 12 6.93 -49.91 5.64
CA ILE A 12 6.23 -49.09 4.64
C ILE A 12 5.46 -47.95 5.33
N VAL A 13 4.80 -48.23 6.46
CA VAL A 13 4.13 -47.20 7.27
C VAL A 13 5.15 -46.23 7.88
N GLY A 14 6.27 -46.74 8.40
CA GLY A 14 7.36 -45.91 8.92
C GLY A 14 7.99 -44.99 7.86
N ALA A 15 8.18 -45.50 6.64
CA ALA A 15 8.69 -44.71 5.52
C ALA A 15 7.71 -43.59 5.10
N LEU A 16 6.40 -43.88 5.09
CA LEU A 16 5.36 -42.87 4.79
C LEU A 16 5.31 -41.77 5.84
N VAL A 17 5.46 -42.10 7.13
CA VAL A 17 5.50 -41.10 8.21
C VAL A 17 6.73 -40.19 8.07
N LEU A 18 7.90 -40.74 7.74
CA LEU A 18 9.12 -39.95 7.53
C LEU A 18 9.00 -39.02 6.33
N ILE A 19 8.33 -39.44 5.25
CA ILE A 19 8.08 -38.59 4.08
C ILE A 19 7.13 -37.43 4.43
N LEU A 20 6.07 -37.69 5.21
CA LEU A 20 5.13 -36.66 5.64
C LEU A 20 5.79 -35.64 6.59
N VAL A 21 6.62 -36.11 7.52
CA VAL A 21 7.40 -35.24 8.42
C VAL A 21 8.43 -34.43 7.64
N GLY A 22 9.14 -35.05 6.69
CA GLY A 22 10.10 -34.38 5.82
C GLY A 22 9.45 -33.31 4.93
N TYR A 23 8.29 -33.62 4.34
CA TYR A 23 7.51 -32.65 3.56
C TYR A 23 7.00 -31.48 4.42
N GLY A 24 6.55 -31.77 5.65
CA GLY A 24 6.17 -30.75 6.62
C GLY A 24 7.32 -29.81 7.00
N LEU A 25 8.52 -30.35 7.24
CA LEU A 25 9.72 -29.56 7.53
C LEU A 25 10.16 -28.71 6.33
N LEU A 26 10.08 -29.23 5.10
CA LEU A 26 10.38 -28.47 3.89
C LEU A 26 9.41 -27.29 3.70
N ARG A 27 8.10 -27.51 3.94
CA ARG A 27 7.10 -26.43 3.89
C ARG A 27 7.28 -25.39 4.99
N PHE A 28 7.67 -25.81 6.19
CA PHE A 28 7.92 -24.91 7.32
C PHE A 28 9.15 -24.02 7.10
N MET A 29 10.24 -24.56 6.54
CA MET A 29 11.42 -23.76 6.19
C MET A 29 11.14 -22.76 5.05
N ALA A 30 10.32 -23.14 4.06
CA ALA A 30 9.91 -22.23 3.00
C ALA A 30 9.11 -21.03 3.54
N GLN A 31 8.25 -21.25 4.54
CA GLN A 31 7.46 -20.18 5.16
C GLN A 31 8.34 -19.18 5.95
N LYS A 32 9.35 -19.68 6.67
CA LYS A 32 10.30 -18.83 7.43
C LYS A 32 11.18 -17.96 6.51
N SER A 33 11.38 -18.37 5.27
CA SER A 33 12.14 -17.60 4.27
C SER A 33 11.35 -16.45 3.63
N ALA A 34 10.02 -16.37 3.87
CA ALA A 34 9.16 -15.31 3.35
C ALA A 34 9.01 -14.11 4.30
N GLU A 35 9.36 -14.26 5.59
CA GLU A 35 9.11 -13.22 6.62
C GLU A 35 10.23 -12.17 6.74
N ASN A 36 11.40 -12.41 6.14
CA ASN A 36 12.58 -11.50 6.25
C ASN A 36 12.92 -10.75 4.94
N ALA A 37 11.98 -10.63 4.01
CA ALA A 37 12.23 -10.04 2.70
C ALA A 37 11.38 -8.79 2.40
N GLN A 38 11.23 -7.85 3.33
CA GLN A 38 10.81 -6.48 2.99
C GLN A 38 11.41 -5.42 3.92
N VAL A 39 12.52 -4.82 3.47
CA VAL A 39 12.84 -3.41 3.73
C VAL A 39 13.08 -2.80 2.36
N VAL A 40 12.01 -2.29 1.73
CA VAL A 40 12.08 -1.53 0.48
C VAL A 40 11.85 -0.07 0.85
N LEU A 41 12.82 0.78 0.49
CA LEU A 41 12.69 2.22 0.55
C LEU A 41 11.63 2.66 -0.47
N ASP A 42 10.60 3.37 -0.02
CA ASP A 42 9.69 4.12 -0.89
C ASP A 42 10.42 5.31 -1.52
N THR A 43 11.11 5.05 -2.63
CA THR A 43 11.29 6.04 -3.68
C THR A 43 10.39 5.60 -4.83
N ALA A 44 9.13 6.03 -4.77
CA ALA A 44 8.13 5.72 -5.78
C ALA A 44 8.49 6.35 -7.14
N VAL A 45 9.16 5.58 -7.99
CA VAL A 45 8.87 5.58 -9.43
C VAL A 45 8.08 4.31 -9.67
N GLY A 46 6.76 4.43 -9.61
CA GLY A 46 5.85 3.31 -9.80
C GLY A 46 5.99 2.74 -11.21
N ASN A 47 6.47 1.51 -11.32
CA ASN A 47 6.23 0.69 -12.50
C ASN A 47 4.76 0.27 -12.48
N GLN A 48 3.92 1.11 -13.11
CA GLN A 48 2.52 0.83 -13.34
C GLN A 48 2.42 -0.42 -14.21
N SER A 49 1.87 -1.49 -13.62
CA SER A 49 1.47 -2.69 -14.33
C SER A 49 0.58 -2.32 -15.52
N ASP A 50 0.70 -3.06 -16.64
CA ASP A 50 -0.12 -2.95 -17.85
C ASP A 50 -1.62 -3.05 -17.54
N VAL A 51 -2.18 -1.96 -17.04
CA VAL A 51 -3.59 -1.63 -17.22
C VAL A 51 -3.69 -1.25 -18.69
N PRO A 52 -4.56 -1.88 -19.50
CA PRO A 52 -4.78 -1.41 -20.86
C PRO A 52 -5.05 0.09 -20.78
N ALA A 53 -4.21 0.88 -21.45
CA ALA A 53 -4.30 2.33 -21.45
C ALA A 53 -5.70 2.71 -21.92
N SER A 54 -6.60 2.99 -20.98
CA SER A 54 -7.86 3.64 -21.27
C SER A 54 -7.47 5.05 -21.66
N SER A 55 -7.38 5.31 -22.96
CA SER A 55 -7.12 6.65 -23.48
C SER A 55 -8.20 7.58 -22.94
N ILE A 56 -7.78 8.56 -22.14
CA ILE A 56 -8.67 9.61 -21.67
C ILE A 56 -8.94 10.50 -22.89
N GLU A 57 -10.21 10.71 -23.23
CA GLU A 57 -10.54 11.57 -24.36
C GLU A 57 -10.08 13.00 -24.10
N ALA A 58 -9.58 13.68 -25.14
CA ALA A 58 -9.26 15.09 -25.03
C ALA A 58 -10.54 15.88 -24.70
N GLY A 59 -10.44 16.82 -23.76
CA GLY A 59 -11.60 17.55 -23.28
C GLY A 59 -11.37 18.25 -21.95
N SER A 60 -12.43 18.89 -21.47
CA SER A 60 -12.46 19.52 -20.15
C SER A 60 -13.25 18.67 -19.17
N TYR A 61 -12.62 18.35 -18.05
CA TYR A 61 -13.17 17.56 -16.97
C TYR A 61 -13.41 18.45 -15.76
N VAL A 62 -14.60 18.34 -15.17
CA VAL A 62 -14.93 18.97 -13.90
C VAL A 62 -14.61 17.98 -12.79
N VAL A 63 -13.90 18.45 -11.76
CA VAL A 63 -13.56 17.64 -10.59
C VAL A 63 -14.83 17.34 -9.79
N ASP A 64 -15.05 16.07 -9.48
CA ASP A 64 -16.07 15.66 -8.53
C ASP A 64 -15.63 16.01 -7.11
N VAL A 65 -16.12 17.15 -6.62
CA VAL A 65 -15.82 17.69 -5.29
C VAL A 65 -16.26 16.74 -4.18
N ALA A 66 -17.38 16.02 -4.35
CA ALA A 66 -17.89 15.12 -3.32
C ALA A 66 -17.05 13.85 -3.19
N ALA A 67 -16.46 13.40 -4.30
CA ALA A 67 -15.55 12.25 -4.34
C ALA A 67 -14.07 12.61 -4.09
N SER A 68 -13.74 13.91 -3.95
CA SER A 68 -12.36 14.39 -3.84
C SER A 68 -12.03 14.96 -2.47
N THR A 69 -10.89 14.55 -1.91
CA THR A 69 -10.34 15.11 -0.67
C THR A 69 -8.85 15.37 -0.87
N MET A 70 -8.38 16.54 -0.41
CA MET A 70 -6.96 16.89 -0.37
C MET A 70 -6.40 16.55 1.01
N THR A 71 -5.27 15.83 1.03
CA THR A 71 -4.51 15.55 2.26
C THR A 71 -3.30 16.47 2.34
N TRP A 72 -3.00 17.00 3.52
CA TRP A 72 -1.82 17.82 3.76
C TRP A 72 -0.96 17.26 4.90
N SER A 73 0.33 17.58 4.85
CA SER A 73 1.30 17.28 5.89
C SER A 73 2.28 18.46 6.00
N GLY A 74 2.46 18.97 7.21
CA GLY A 74 3.44 20.00 7.55
C GLY A 74 4.42 19.46 8.58
N SER A 75 5.73 19.65 8.35
CA SER A 75 6.77 19.19 9.26
C SER A 75 7.71 20.32 9.67
N LYS A 76 8.29 20.20 10.88
CA LYS A 76 9.37 21.08 11.35
C LYS A 76 10.67 20.30 11.30
N THR A 77 11.54 20.62 10.34
CA THR A 77 12.79 19.89 10.07
C THR A 77 13.73 19.78 11.27
N LEU A 78 13.67 20.74 12.20
CA LEU A 78 14.53 20.81 13.38
C LEU A 78 13.94 20.11 14.61
N VAL A 79 12.70 19.62 14.55
CA VAL A 79 12.06 18.90 15.65
C VAL A 79 11.79 17.48 15.19
N GLU A 80 12.51 16.54 15.80
CA GLU A 80 12.39 15.13 15.44
C GLU A 80 10.95 14.64 15.61
N ASN A 81 10.45 13.93 14.59
CA ASN A 81 9.09 13.40 14.52
C ASN A 81 7.97 14.45 14.65
N TYR A 82 8.25 15.73 14.33
CA TYR A 82 7.20 16.75 14.24
C TYR A 82 6.54 16.72 12.87
N VAL A 83 5.33 16.15 12.82
CA VAL A 83 4.46 16.15 11.64
C VAL A 83 3.03 16.46 12.09
N ASP A 84 2.47 17.54 11.55
CA ASP A 84 1.04 17.82 11.58
C ASP A 84 0.46 17.36 10.24
N ALA A 85 -0.69 16.72 10.25
CA ALA A 85 -1.34 16.26 9.03
C ALA A 85 -2.85 16.45 9.12
N GLY A 86 -3.49 16.50 7.96
CA GLY A 86 -4.92 16.73 7.91
C GLY A 86 -5.51 16.60 6.52
N THR A 87 -6.75 17.05 6.43
CA THR A 87 -7.54 17.03 5.21
C THR A 87 -8.16 18.39 4.94
N MET A 88 -8.53 18.60 3.69
CA MET A 88 -9.26 19.77 3.21
C MET A 88 -10.08 19.38 1.98
N GLN A 89 -11.24 20.00 1.83
CA GLN A 89 -12.10 19.78 0.69
C GLN A 89 -11.67 20.64 -0.51
N VAL A 90 -11.84 20.08 -1.71
CA VAL A 90 -11.79 20.84 -2.95
C VAL A 90 -13.10 21.60 -3.07
N LYS A 91 -13.05 22.89 -3.40
CA LYS A 91 -14.26 23.70 -3.63
C LYS A 91 -14.74 23.57 -5.07
N GLU A 92 -13.81 23.61 -6.01
CA GLU A 92 -14.03 23.38 -7.44
C GLU A 92 -12.70 23.05 -8.11
N GLY A 93 -12.76 22.40 -9.27
CA GLY A 93 -11.58 22.19 -10.08
C GLY A 93 -11.91 21.81 -11.51
N THR A 94 -11.01 22.14 -12.42
CA THR A 94 -11.09 21.81 -13.84
C THR A 94 -9.76 21.28 -14.34
N ILE A 95 -9.83 20.29 -15.22
CA ILE A 95 -8.67 19.69 -15.88
C ILE A 95 -8.93 19.74 -17.39
N VAL A 96 -7.96 20.19 -18.17
CA VAL A 96 -7.99 20.16 -19.63
C VAL A 96 -6.96 19.15 -20.11
N VAL A 97 -7.43 18.19 -20.90
CA VAL A 97 -6.62 17.14 -21.51
C VAL A 97 -6.54 17.40 -23.01
N GLU A 98 -5.33 17.46 -23.54
CA GLU A 98 -5.02 17.60 -24.97
C GLU A 98 -4.21 16.39 -25.42
N GLY A 99 -4.85 15.54 -26.23
CA GLY A 99 -4.31 14.22 -26.57
C GLY A 99 -4.12 13.38 -25.30
N ASP A 100 -2.89 12.92 -25.06
CA ASP A 100 -2.55 12.09 -23.89
C ASP A 100 -1.93 12.89 -22.73
N THR A 101 -2.02 14.23 -22.76
CA THR A 101 -1.38 15.09 -21.76
C THR A 101 -2.36 16.06 -21.11
N ILE A 102 -2.14 16.38 -19.84
CA ILE A 102 -2.87 17.45 -19.16
C ILE A 102 -2.23 18.77 -19.57
N SER A 103 -2.97 19.62 -20.29
CA SER A 103 -2.49 20.94 -20.72
C SER A 103 -2.71 22.01 -19.65
N GLN A 104 -3.77 21.88 -18.86
CA GLN A 104 -4.11 22.82 -17.80
C GLN A 104 -4.85 22.11 -16.66
N ALA A 105 -4.59 22.54 -15.42
CA ALA A 105 -5.41 22.18 -14.28
C ALA A 105 -5.58 23.40 -13.36
N ASN A 106 -6.80 23.59 -12.85
CA ASN A 106 -7.12 24.61 -11.86
C ASN A 106 -7.88 23.96 -10.71
N PHE A 107 -7.51 24.28 -9.48
CA PHE A 107 -8.17 23.81 -8.27
C PHE A 107 -8.33 24.99 -7.31
N VAL A 108 -9.54 25.12 -6.77
CA VAL A 108 -9.82 26.02 -5.65
C VAL A 108 -10.13 25.12 -4.46
N PHE A 109 -9.41 25.33 -3.36
CA PHE A 109 -9.61 24.57 -2.13
C PHE A 109 -10.43 25.39 -1.12
N ASP A 110 -11.30 24.73 -0.37
CA ASP A 110 -12.06 25.37 0.69
C ASP A 110 -11.25 25.43 1.98
N MET A 111 -10.63 26.59 2.25
CA MET A 111 -9.84 26.79 3.47
C MET A 111 -10.64 26.68 4.76
N ALA A 112 -11.96 26.92 4.73
CA ALA A 112 -12.80 26.77 5.92
C ALA A 112 -13.02 25.30 6.30
N SER A 113 -12.79 24.36 5.37
CA SER A 113 -12.95 22.92 5.58
C SER A 113 -11.72 22.21 6.15
N ILE A 114 -10.64 22.96 6.43
CA ILE A 114 -9.39 22.36 6.92
C ILE A 114 -9.59 21.66 8.26
N GLN A 115 -9.14 20.41 8.35
CA GLN A 115 -9.22 19.61 9.56
C GLN A 115 -7.89 18.90 9.80
N ALA A 116 -7.30 19.09 10.98
CA ALA A 116 -6.13 18.33 11.41
C ALA A 116 -6.56 16.93 11.89
N THR A 117 -5.91 15.89 11.35
CA THR A 117 -6.12 14.48 11.75
C THR A 117 -5.02 13.99 12.67
N THR A 118 -3.81 14.53 12.54
CA THR A 118 -2.67 14.27 13.41
C THR A 118 -2.04 15.59 13.83
N MET A 119 -1.74 15.71 15.11
CA MET A 119 -0.93 16.79 15.65
C MET A 119 0.31 16.19 16.29
N ALA A 120 1.48 16.78 16.04
CA ALA A 120 2.70 16.36 16.67
C ALA A 120 2.58 16.45 18.21
N LYS A 121 3.10 15.45 18.93
CA LYS A 121 3.07 15.38 20.41
C LYS A 121 3.90 16.47 21.13
N GLY A 122 4.39 17.47 20.41
CA GLY A 122 4.96 18.66 21.02
C GLY A 122 3.83 19.61 21.33
N GLY A 123 3.31 19.60 22.57
CA GLY A 123 2.33 20.55 23.08
C GLY A 123 2.81 21.98 22.93
N GLY A 124 2.69 22.52 21.71
CA GLY A 124 3.02 23.88 21.37
C GLY A 124 2.14 24.75 22.23
N LEU A 125 2.77 25.48 23.16
CA LEU A 125 2.10 26.53 23.90
C LEU A 125 1.50 27.49 22.88
N GLU A 126 0.19 27.39 22.66
CA GLU A 126 -0.60 28.48 22.11
C GLU A 126 -0.45 29.64 23.09
N VAL A 127 0.43 30.58 22.79
CA VAL A 127 0.36 31.91 23.38
C VAL A 127 -0.82 32.58 22.70
N ARG A 128 -1.98 32.48 23.35
CA ARG A 128 -3.17 33.27 23.03
C ARG A 128 -2.89 34.77 23.18
#